data_AF-A0A938MBZ1-F1
#
_entry.id   AF-A0A938MBZ1-F1
#
_cell.length_a   1.000
_cell.length_b   1.000
_cell.length_c   1.000
_cell.angle_alpha   90.00
_cell.angle_beta   90.00
_cell.angle_gamma   90.00
#
_symmetry.space_group_name_H-M   'P 1'
#
loop_
_entity.id
_entity.type
_entity.pdbx_description
1 polymer ?
#
loop_
_entity_poly.entity_id
_entity_poly.type
_entity_poly.pdbx_seq_one_letter_code
_entity_poly.pdbx_strand_id
1 'polypeptide(L)' 'LPLPPGCLGLHPHQSIVMPDLVAEMYARGKWVMPWTVNEPPRMRELVSIGVDALITDVPALAKTTVRG' A
#
# COMPACT_ATOMS: atom_id res chain seq x y z
N LEU A 1 -2.87 -14.58 6.15
CA LEU A 1 -3.84 -15.30 5.29
C LEU A 1 -3.16 -15.62 3.97
N PRO A 2 -2.99 -16.90 3.57
CA PRO A 2 -2.42 -17.20 2.26
C PRO A 2 -3.38 -16.72 1.16
N LEU A 3 -2.86 -15.96 0.20
CA LEU A 3 -3.63 -15.59 -0.99
C LEU A 3 -3.87 -16.83 -1.87
N PRO A 4 -5.01 -16.91 -2.59
CA PRO A 4 -5.24 -17.99 -3.54
C PRO A 4 -4.14 -18.11 -4.60
N PRO A 5 -3.93 -19.30 -5.19
CA PRO A 5 -3.01 -19.47 -6.31
C PRO A 5 -3.33 -18.50 -7.45
N GLY A 6 -2.28 -17.94 -8.07
CA GLY A 6 -2.41 -16.97 -9.16
C GLY A 6 -2.57 -15.51 -8.71
N CYS A 7 -2.86 -15.23 -7.43
CA CYS A 7 -2.88 -13.85 -6.93
C CYS A 7 -1.45 -13.28 -6.85
N LEU A 8 -1.25 -12.06 -7.37
CA LEU A 8 0.03 -11.35 -7.36
C LEU A 8 0.19 -10.37 -6.20
N GLY A 9 -0.92 -9.94 -5.58
CA GLY A 9 -0.86 -8.96 -4.49
C GLY A 9 -2.15 -8.88 -3.69
N LEU A 10 -2.08 -8.11 -2.61
CA LEU A 10 -3.17 -7.78 -1.71
C LEU A 10 -3.53 -6.30 -1.90
N HIS A 11 -4.83 -6.01 -1.99
CA HIS A 11 -5.37 -4.65 -2.03
C HIS A 11 -6.22 -4.40 -0.79
N PRO A 12 -5.59 -4.18 0.39
CA PRO A 12 -6.32 -4.04 1.64
C PRO A 12 -6.88 -2.63 1.81
N HIS A 13 -7.85 -2.47 2.72
CA HIS A 13 -8.16 -1.12 3.18
C HIS A 13 -6.93 -0.52 3.86
N GLN A 14 -6.69 0.77 3.65
CA GLN A 14 -5.52 1.42 4.21
C GLN A 14 -5.40 1.29 5.74
N SER A 15 -6.51 1.18 6.48
CA SER A 15 -6.47 1.11 7.96
C SER A 15 -5.83 -0.15 8.55
N ILE A 16 -5.70 -1.23 7.76
CA ILE A 16 -5.12 -2.50 8.24
C ILE A 16 -3.67 -2.71 7.77
N VAL A 17 -3.10 -1.74 7.04
CA VAL A 17 -1.72 -1.85 6.56
C VAL A 17 -0.75 -1.41 7.64
N MET A 18 0.04 -2.38 8.10
CA MET A 18 1.11 -2.24 9.11
C MET A 18 2.43 -2.80 8.53
N PRO A 19 3.60 -2.40 9.07
CA PRO A 19 4.91 -2.90 8.62
C PRO A 19 5.00 -4.42 8.50
N ASP A 20 4.51 -5.15 9.51
CA ASP A 20 4.58 -6.61 9.54
C ASP A 20 3.76 -7.26 8.42
N LEU A 21 2.60 -6.68 8.07
CA LEU A 21 1.78 -7.16 6.94
C LEU A 21 2.55 -7.02 5.63
N VAL A 22 3.19 -5.87 5.42
CA VAL A 22 3.94 -5.59 4.19
C VAL A 22 5.16 -6.50 4.10
N ALA A 23 5.89 -6.69 5.19
CA ALA A 23 7.00 -7.63 5.26
C ALA A 23 6.58 -9.08 4.98
N GLU A 24 5.45 -9.54 5.54
CA GLU A 24 4.90 -10.88 5.29
C GLU A 24 4.52 -11.08 3.81
N MET A 25 3.89 -10.08 3.18
CA MET A 25 3.53 -10.14 1.76
C MET A 25 4.76 -10.11 0.86
N TYR A 26 5.73 -9.25 1.16
CA TYR A 26 6.97 -9.15 0.40
C TYR A 26 7.79 -10.46 0.46
N ALA A 27 7.89 -11.09 1.63
CA ALA A 27 8.53 -12.40 1.81
C ALA A 27 7.89 -13.52 0.97
N ARG A 28 6.65 -13.33 0.53
CA ARG A 28 5.90 -14.26 -0.35
C ARG A 28 5.91 -13.82 -1.82
N GLY A 29 6.68 -12.80 -2.17
CA GLY A 29 6.73 -12.22 -3.51
C GLY A 29 5.39 -11.61 -3.93
N LYS A 30 4.67 -10.99 -2.99
CA LYS A 30 3.35 -10.38 -3.22
C LYS A 30 3.41 -8.87 -3.04
N TRP A 31 2.68 -8.16 -3.87
CA TRP A 31 2.50 -6.70 -3.76
C TRP A 31 1.45 -6.32 -2.71
N VAL A 32 1.55 -5.12 -2.17
CA VAL A 32 0.56 -4.50 -1.28
C VAL A 32 0.16 -3.14 -1.83
N MET A 33 -1.12 -2.96 -2.14
CA MET A 33 -1.67 -1.75 -2.75
C MET A 33 -2.93 -1.28 -2.01
N PRO A 34 -2.80 -0.53 -0.91
CA PRO A 34 -3.94 -0.05 -0.14
C PRO A 34 -4.86 0.88 -0.92
N TRP A 35 -6.15 0.83 -0.59
CA TRP A 35 -7.17 1.66 -1.22
C TRP A 35 -7.72 2.80 -0.37
N THR A 36 -8.25 3.80 -1.10
CA THR A 36 -8.74 5.11 -0.66
C THR A 36 -7.79 5.82 0.30
N VAL A 37 -6.55 6.02 -0.13
CA VAL A 37 -5.53 6.79 0.59
C VAL A 37 -5.59 8.24 0.15
N ASN A 38 -6.36 9.07 0.84
CA ASN A 38 -6.58 10.48 0.45
C ASN A 38 -5.80 11.49 1.31
N GLU A 39 -5.29 11.06 2.47
CA GLU A 39 -4.63 11.95 3.44
C GLU A 39 -3.10 11.96 3.28
N PRO A 40 -2.45 13.15 3.08
CA PRO A 40 -1.01 13.22 2.88
C PRO A 40 -0.14 12.58 3.98
N PRO A 41 -0.45 12.72 5.29
CA PRO A 41 0.30 12.03 6.33
C PRO A 41 0.28 10.51 6.13
N ARG A 42 -0.89 9.95 5.79
CA ARG A 42 -1.04 8.51 5.57
C ARG A 42 -0.37 8.04 4.28
N MET A 43 -0.39 8.85 3.22
CA MET A 43 0.37 8.55 2.00
C MET A 43 1.86 8.38 2.31
N ARG A 44 2.46 9.33 3.05
CA ARG A 44 3.88 9.27 3.43
C ARG A 44 4.18 8.07 4.31
N GLU A 45 3.31 7.79 5.27
CA GLU A 45 3.45 6.63 6.17
C GLU A 45 3.45 5.32 5.38
N LEU A 46 2.46 5.11 4.51
CA LEU A 46 2.35 3.89 3.71
C LEU A 46 3.53 3.71 2.74
N VAL A 47 4.00 4.81 2.12
CA VAL A 47 5.21 4.79 1.29
C VAL A 47 6.44 4.44 2.13
N SER A 48 6.57 4.99 3.34
CA SER A 48 7.67 4.64 4.26
C SER A 48 7.61 3.20 4.74
N ILE A 49 6.41 2.62 4.86
CA ILE A 49 6.21 1.20 5.17
C ILE A 49 6.66 0.30 3.99
N GLY A 50 6.68 0.83 2.76
CA GLY A 50 7.13 0.13 1.56
C GLY A 50 6.01 -0.52 0.75
N VAL A 51 4.80 0.04 0.75
CA VAL A 51 3.73 -0.42 -0.16
C VAL A 51 4.10 -0.14 -1.62
N ASP A 52 3.63 -0.98 -2.54
CA ASP A 52 3.99 -0.90 -3.96
C ASP A 52 3.22 0.20 -4.71
N ALA A 53 2.00 0.51 -4.26
CA ALA A 53 1.20 1.60 -4.82
C ALA A 53 0.17 2.13 -3.82
N LEU A 54 -0.38 3.31 -4.09
CA LEU A 54 -1.52 3.87 -3.39
C LEU A 54 -2.68 4.00 -4.38
N ILE A 55 -3.87 3.51 -4.01
CA ILE A 55 -5.11 3.81 -4.73
C ILE A 55 -5.79 4.98 -4.01
N THR A 56 -6.02 6.08 -4.74
CA THR A 56 -6.40 7.38 -4.19
C THR A 56 -7.38 8.10 -5.12
N ASP A 57 -8.28 8.90 -4.54
CA ASP A 57 -9.18 9.79 -5.27
C ASP A 57 -8.51 11.13 -5.65
N VAL A 58 -7.32 11.39 -5.10
CA VAL A 58 -6.58 12.66 -5.24
C VAL A 58 -5.20 12.45 -5.86
N PRO A 59 -5.09 11.93 -7.10
CA PRO A 59 -3.82 11.52 -7.71
C PRO A 59 -2.79 12.66 -7.87
N ALA A 60 -3.27 13.89 -8.11
CA ALA A 60 -2.38 15.06 -8.21
C ALA A 60 -1.70 15.37 -6.86
N LEU A 61 -2.45 15.30 -5.75
CA LEU A 61 -1.92 15.49 -4.40
C LEU A 61 -1.00 14.33 -4.00
N ALA A 62 -1.37 13.09 -4.34
CA ALA A 62 -0.51 11.94 -4.07
C ALA A 62 0.84 12.09 -4.78
N LYS A 63 0.83 12.51 -6.06
CA LYS A 63 2.04 12.74 -6.84
C LYS A 63 2.97 13.76 -6.19
N THR A 64 2.45 14.86 -5.63
CA THR A 64 3.28 15.87 -4.94
C THR A 64 3.67 15.44 -3.53
N THR A 65 2.88 14.60 -2.87
CA THR A 65 3.12 14.15 -1.49
C THR A 65 4.21 13.08 -1.40
N VAL A 66 4.26 12.15 -2.37
CA VAL A 66 5.15 10.97 -2.31
C VAL A 66 6.39 11.10 -3.18
N ARG A 67 6.45 12.09 -4.07
CA ARG A 67 7.67 12.44 -4.79
C ARG A 67 8.47 13.44 -3.94
N GLY A 68 9.60 12.98 -3.42
CA GLY A 68 10.75 13.84 -3.14
C GLY A 68 11.52 14.11 -4.41
#